data_AF-A0A968Y4C5-F1
#
_entry.id   AF-A0A968Y4C5-F1
#
_cell.length_a   1.000
_cell.length_b   1.000
_cell.length_c   1.000
_cell.angle_alpha   90.00
_cell.angle_beta   90.00
_cell.angle_gamma   90.00
#
_symmetry.space_group_name_H-M   'P 1'
#
loop_
_entity.id
_entity.type
_entity.pdbx_description
1 polymer ?
#
loop_
_entity_poly.entity_id
_entity_poly.type
_entity_poly.pdbx_seq_one_letter_code
_entity_poly.pdbx_strand_id
1 'polypeptide(L)'
;MKLANINQFFLLFLLSFTSLAIWELGCVVPSQITKAQINEAPDGTNTVTRIQNNNVNITGGTPSGTNLFHSFQQFGLRSEQTAIFNVDPTIRNILGRVVGGEASIINGTIQVTGNANLLLMNPPGLFSDKMRV
;
A
#
# COMPACT_ATOMS: atom_id res chain seq x y z
N MET A 1 -38.09 -6.12 -60.46
CA MET A 1 -38.84 -6.07 -59.18
C MET A 1 -38.14 -7.05 -58.23
N LYS A 2 -36.99 -6.73 -57.61
CA LYS A 2 -36.72 -5.76 -56.52
C LYS A 2 -37.63 -6.02 -55.32
N LEU A 3 -37.06 -6.44 -54.16
CA LEU A 3 -37.48 -6.09 -52.77
C LEU A 3 -37.03 -7.06 -51.64
N ALA A 4 -36.03 -7.94 -51.80
CA ALA A 4 -35.63 -8.84 -50.70
C ALA A 4 -34.42 -8.40 -49.84
N ASN A 5 -33.63 -7.40 -50.24
CA ASN A 5 -32.26 -7.23 -49.73
C ASN A 5 -31.96 -5.93 -48.94
N ILE A 6 -32.98 -5.14 -48.60
CA ILE A 6 -32.82 -3.89 -47.83
C ILE A 6 -33.00 -4.12 -46.33
N ASN A 7 -33.94 -4.98 -45.93
CA ASN A 7 -34.21 -5.24 -44.51
C ASN A 7 -33.10 -6.07 -43.83
N GLN A 8 -32.42 -6.93 -44.59
CA GLN A 8 -31.34 -7.77 -44.07
C GLN A 8 -30.04 -6.99 -43.85
N PHE A 9 -29.76 -6.00 -44.70
CA PHE A 9 -28.63 -5.08 -44.54
C PHE A 9 -28.86 -4.05 -43.43
N PHE A 10 -30.10 -3.59 -43.24
CA PHE A 10 -30.46 -2.65 -42.17
C PHE A 10 -30.44 -3.32 -40.78
N LEU A 11 -30.83 -4.60 -40.69
CA LEU A 11 -30.73 -5.41 -39.46
C LEU A 11 -29.29 -5.69 -39.02
N LEU A 12 -28.34 -5.82 -39.96
CA LEU A 12 -26.92 -6.02 -39.64
C LEU A 12 -26.23 -4.73 -39.17
N PHE A 13 -26.74 -3.56 -39.55
CA PHE A 13 -26.17 -2.26 -39.14
C PHE A 13 -26.61 -1.82 -37.72
N LEU A 14 -27.77 -2.29 -37.25
CA LEU A 14 -28.26 -2.05 -35.89
C LEU A 14 -27.54 -2.90 -34.83
N LEU A 15 -26.97 -4.04 -35.21
CA LEU A 15 -26.24 -4.94 -34.29
C LEU A 15 -24.77 -4.55 -34.07
N SER A 16 -24.19 -3.69 -34.92
CA SER A 16 -22.81 -3.21 -34.74
C SER A 16 -22.68 -2.03 -33.77
N PHE A 17 -23.78 -1.35 -33.43
CA PHE A 17 -23.75 -0.23 -32.47
C PHE A 17 -23.91 -0.65 -31.01
N THR A 18 -24.36 -1.88 -30.72
CA THR A 18 -24.45 -2.38 -29.33
C THR A 18 -23.15 -3.02 -28.84
N SER A 19 -22.19 -3.29 -29.75
CA SER A 19 -20.93 -3.95 -29.41
C SER A 19 -19.83 -3.02 -28.88
N LEU A 20 -19.94 -1.70 -29.05
CA LEU A 20 -18.92 -0.74 -28.57
C LEU A 20 -19.25 -0.10 -27.22
N ALA A 21 -20.48 -0.22 -26.71
CA ALA A 21 -20.88 0.42 -25.46
C ALA A 21 -20.68 -0.46 -24.21
N ILE A 22 -20.17 -1.69 -24.35
CA ILE A 22 -20.09 -2.64 -23.21
C ILE A 22 -18.64 -2.82 -22.72
N TRP A 23 -17.63 -2.24 -23.37
CA TRP A 23 -16.24 -2.37 -22.91
C TRP A 23 -15.74 -1.21 -22.03
N GLU A 24 -16.53 -0.16 -21.82
CA GLU A 24 -16.08 1.03 -21.07
C GLU A 24 -16.42 1.02 -19.57
N LEU A 25 -17.14 0.03 -19.05
CA LEU A 25 -17.48 -0.05 -17.62
C LEU A 25 -16.42 -0.77 -16.75
N GLY A 26 -15.28 -1.15 -17.32
CA GLY A 26 -14.40 -2.16 -16.71
C GLY A 26 -13.14 -1.69 -16.01
N CYS A 27 -12.75 -0.41 -16.10
CA CYS A 27 -11.57 0.08 -15.37
C CYS A 27 -11.99 0.81 -14.10
N VAL A 28 -12.67 0.10 -13.20
CA VAL A 28 -12.58 0.44 -11.78
C VAL A 28 -11.14 0.12 -11.39
N VAL A 29 -10.27 1.13 -11.35
CA VAL A 29 -9.04 1.02 -10.58
C VAL A 29 -9.53 0.91 -9.13
N PRO A 30 -9.41 -0.25 -8.45
CA PRO A 30 -9.74 -0.27 -7.05
C PRO A 30 -8.76 0.69 -6.38
N SER A 31 -9.25 1.84 -5.90
CA SER A 31 -8.54 2.59 -4.88
C SER A 31 -8.44 1.63 -3.72
N GLN A 32 -7.25 1.06 -3.49
CA GLN A 32 -7.03 0.17 -2.38
C GLN A 32 -7.05 1.03 -1.12
N ILE A 33 -8.25 1.35 -0.59
CA ILE A 33 -8.37 1.81 0.78
C ILE A 33 -7.79 0.68 1.61
N THR A 34 -6.55 0.87 2.04
CA THR A 34 -5.77 -0.23 2.60
C THR A 34 -6.49 -0.72 3.84
N LYS A 35 -6.66 -2.04 3.95
CA LYS A 35 -6.99 -2.63 5.24
C LYS A 35 -5.81 -2.33 6.15
N ALA A 36 -6.05 -1.92 7.40
CA ALA A 36 -4.99 -1.76 8.39
C ALA A 36 -4.10 -3.02 8.41
N GLN A 37 -2.83 -2.82 8.02
CA GLN A 37 -1.78 -3.80 7.88
C GLN A 37 -0.42 -3.10 7.98
N ILE A 38 0.56 -3.76 8.57
CA ILE A 38 1.95 -3.30 8.62
C ILE A 38 2.77 -4.33 7.85
N ASN A 39 3.34 -3.91 6.74
CA ASN A 39 4.15 -4.75 5.86
C ASN A 39 5.54 -4.12 5.73
N GLU A 40 6.60 -4.91 5.88
CA GLU A 40 7.98 -4.47 5.63
C GLU A 40 8.23 -4.12 4.16
N ALA A 41 9.14 -3.18 3.91
CA ALA A 41 9.55 -2.83 2.55
C ALA A 41 10.76 -3.68 2.09
N PRO A 42 10.81 -4.12 0.83
CA PRO A 42 11.93 -4.89 0.29
C PRO A 42 13.09 -3.96 -0.16
N ASP A 43 13.56 -3.09 0.73
CA ASP A 43 14.53 -2.02 0.42
C ASP A 43 15.84 -2.12 1.21
N GLY A 44 16.09 -3.28 1.84
CA GLY A 44 17.33 -3.56 2.55
C GLY A 44 17.41 -2.99 3.96
N THR A 45 16.36 -2.33 4.47
CA THR A 45 16.34 -1.89 5.88
C THR A 45 16.28 -3.05 6.88
N ASN A 46 16.00 -4.27 6.43
CA ASN A 46 15.86 -5.47 7.27
C ASN A 46 14.83 -5.29 8.40
N THR A 47 13.78 -4.52 8.12
CA THR A 47 12.62 -4.40 9.01
C THR A 47 11.90 -5.74 9.04
N VAL A 48 11.59 -6.22 10.24
CA VAL A 48 10.85 -7.46 10.43
C VAL A 48 9.57 -7.16 11.19
N THR A 49 8.46 -7.63 10.66
CA THR A 49 7.14 -7.49 11.27
C THR A 49 6.59 -8.86 11.64
N ARG A 50 6.13 -9.03 12.88
CA ARG A 50 5.53 -10.27 13.36
C ARG A 50 4.21 -10.01 14.08
N ILE A 51 3.14 -10.47 13.47
CA ILE A 51 1.78 -10.39 14.03
C ILE A 51 1.59 -11.53 15.03
N GLN A 52 1.17 -11.18 16.24
CA GLN A 52 0.79 -12.09 17.32
C GLN A 52 -0.51 -11.59 17.93
N ASN A 53 -1.61 -12.27 17.65
CA ASN A 53 -2.97 -11.79 17.97
C ASN A 53 -3.19 -10.40 17.38
N ASN A 54 -3.38 -9.38 18.23
CA ASN A 54 -3.55 -8.00 17.82
C ASN A 54 -2.24 -7.17 17.90
N ASN A 55 -1.15 -7.76 18.39
CA ASN A 55 0.12 -7.06 18.52
C ASN A 55 0.97 -7.32 17.28
N VAL A 56 1.53 -6.26 16.72
CA VAL A 56 2.51 -6.32 15.64
C VAL A 56 3.87 -5.98 16.24
N ASN A 57 4.69 -7.00 16.47
CA ASN A 57 6.06 -6.80 16.93
C ASN A 57 6.93 -6.38 15.75
N ILE A 58 7.59 -5.24 15.88
CA ILE A 58 8.50 -4.67 14.90
C ILE A 58 9.91 -4.77 15.47
N THR A 59 10.78 -5.48 14.75
CA THR A 59 12.17 -5.74 15.11
C THR A 59 13.07 -5.59 13.89
N GLY A 60 14.38 -5.86 14.06
CA GLY A 60 15.37 -5.69 13.01
C GLY A 60 15.62 -4.21 12.76
N GLY A 61 15.58 -3.80 11.50
CA GLY A 61 15.94 -2.44 11.09
C GLY A 61 17.44 -2.29 10.86
N THR A 62 17.82 -1.13 10.34
CA THR A 62 19.22 -0.79 10.05
C THR A 62 19.74 0.22 11.06
N PRO A 63 20.72 -0.14 11.90
CA PRO A 63 21.29 0.78 12.88
C PRO A 63 22.29 1.74 12.22
N SER A 64 22.34 2.97 12.72
CA SER A 64 23.40 3.95 12.43
C SER A 64 23.63 4.82 13.64
N GLY A 65 24.65 4.48 14.43
CA GLY A 65 24.87 5.08 15.74
C GLY A 65 23.69 4.82 16.68
N THR A 66 23.11 5.88 17.25
CA THR A 66 21.94 5.79 18.14
C THR A 66 20.60 5.89 17.41
N ASN A 67 20.61 5.79 16.08
CA ASN A 67 19.42 5.80 15.24
C ASN A 67 19.14 4.41 14.67
N LEU A 68 17.87 4.03 14.62
CA LEU A 68 17.40 2.78 14.01
C LEU A 68 16.41 3.09 12.89
N PHE A 69 16.69 2.62 11.68
CA PHE A 69 15.87 2.87 10.51
C PHE A 69 14.98 1.67 10.19
N HIS A 70 13.69 1.94 10.00
CA HIS A 70 12.71 0.99 9.49
C HIS A 70 12.08 1.49 8.20
N SER A 71 11.66 0.56 7.36
CA SER A 71 10.91 0.86 6.15
C SER A 71 9.76 -0.11 5.98
N PHE A 72 8.61 0.46 5.66
CA PHE A 72 7.35 -0.24 5.54
C PHE A 72 6.78 0.00 4.15
N GLN A 73 6.29 -1.05 3.51
CA GLN A 73 5.47 -0.88 2.32
C GLN A 73 4.15 -0.19 2.70
N GLN A 74 3.54 -0.62 3.80
CA GLN A 74 2.29 -0.07 4.32
C GLN A 74 2.38 -0.06 5.85
N PHE A 75 1.80 0.97 6.46
CA PHE A 75 1.74 1.08 7.92
C PHE A 75 0.35 1.57 8.32
N GLY A 76 -0.49 0.67 8.80
CA GLY A 76 -1.82 0.97 9.33
C GLY A 76 -2.21 0.03 10.46
N LEU A 77 -3.03 0.55 11.38
CA LEU A 77 -3.48 -0.14 12.60
C LEU A 77 -5.00 -0.01 12.77
N ARG A 78 -5.65 -1.10 13.19
CA ARG A 78 -7.04 -1.09 13.69
C ARG A 78 -7.07 -0.73 15.19
N SER A 79 -8.24 -0.38 15.70
CA SER A 79 -8.45 0.00 17.11
C SER A 79 -7.91 -0.97 18.14
N GLU A 80 -8.05 -2.27 17.88
CA GLU A 80 -7.57 -3.28 18.82
C GLU A 80 -6.09 -3.64 18.63
N GLN A 81 -5.43 -3.09 17.60
CA GLN A 81 -4.06 -3.45 17.27
C GLN A 81 -3.03 -2.55 17.95
N THR A 82 -1.90 -3.16 18.32
CA THR A 82 -0.75 -2.44 18.87
C THR A 82 0.51 -2.73 18.07
N ALA A 83 1.14 -1.71 17.49
CA ALA A 83 2.49 -1.83 16.94
C ALA A 83 3.52 -1.65 18.07
N ILE A 84 4.39 -2.64 18.25
CA ILE A 84 5.40 -2.66 19.32
C ILE A 84 6.79 -2.65 18.68
N PHE A 85 7.48 -1.51 18.76
CA PHE A 85 8.87 -1.39 18.35
C PHE A 85 9.78 -1.92 19.46
N ASN A 86 10.37 -3.09 19.23
CA ASN A 86 11.29 -3.70 20.16
C ASN A 86 12.72 -3.30 19.79
N VAL A 87 13.34 -2.47 20.62
CA VAL A 87 14.66 -1.88 20.34
C VAL A 87 15.64 -2.09 21.48
N ASP A 88 16.93 -2.07 21.14
CA ASP A 88 18.01 -2.08 22.12
C ASP A 88 18.02 -0.77 22.93
N PRO A 89 18.33 -0.79 24.25
CA PRO A 89 18.38 0.40 25.09
C PRO A 89 19.36 1.50 24.63
N THR A 90 20.34 1.17 23.80
CA THR A 90 21.30 2.11 23.22
C THR A 90 20.70 2.99 22.12
N ILE A 91 19.56 2.59 21.54
CA ILE A 91 18.87 3.36 20.51
C ILE A 91 18.14 4.56 21.13
N ARG A 92 18.39 5.74 20.55
CA ARG A 92 17.76 7.01 20.94
C ARG A 92 16.64 7.43 20.01
N ASN A 93 16.71 7.08 18.74
CA ASN A 93 15.70 7.45 17.74
C ASN A 93 15.38 6.28 16.82
N ILE A 94 14.10 6.11 16.53
CA ILE A 94 13.55 5.16 15.58
C ILE A 94 12.94 5.98 14.45
N LEU A 95 13.40 5.73 13.23
CA LEU A 95 13.02 6.45 12.02
C LEU A 95 12.33 5.46 11.09
N GLY A 96 11.01 5.49 11.04
CA GLY A 96 10.23 4.67 10.12
C GLY A 96 9.78 5.48 8.90
N ARG A 97 9.96 4.91 7.70
CA ARG A 97 9.34 5.45 6.48
C ARG A 97 8.31 4.48 5.90
N VAL A 98 7.26 5.02 5.30
CA VAL A 98 6.29 4.26 4.51
C VAL A 98 6.52 4.58 3.04
N VAL A 99 6.78 3.57 2.20
CA VAL A 99 7.18 3.77 0.80
C VAL A 99 6.11 3.37 -0.22
N GLY A 100 5.01 2.75 0.23
CA GLY A 100 3.99 2.23 -0.69
C GLY A 100 3.02 3.26 -1.26
N GLY A 101 3.18 4.55 -0.97
CA GLY A 101 2.37 5.64 -1.52
C GLY A 101 0.93 5.74 -0.97
N GLU A 102 0.45 4.69 -0.29
CA GLU A 102 -0.86 4.67 0.34
C GLU A 102 -0.88 5.43 1.67
N ALA A 103 -2.02 6.05 1.98
CA ALA A 103 -2.23 6.74 3.25
C ALA A 103 -2.19 5.77 4.44
N SER A 104 -1.55 6.19 5.52
CA SER A 104 -1.50 5.43 6.78
C SER A 104 -2.74 5.70 7.63
N ILE A 105 -3.59 4.69 7.82
CA ILE A 105 -4.73 4.75 8.76
C ILE A 105 -4.28 4.12 10.08
N ILE A 106 -4.13 4.92 11.12
CA ILE A 106 -3.64 4.49 12.44
C ILE A 106 -4.76 4.70 13.46
N ASN A 107 -5.60 3.69 13.61
CA ASN A 107 -6.69 3.69 14.59
C ASN A 107 -6.33 2.92 15.87
N GLY A 108 -5.11 2.39 15.99
CA GLY A 108 -4.64 1.60 17.13
C GLY A 108 -3.55 2.28 17.96
N THR A 109 -2.80 1.47 18.72
CA THR A 109 -1.74 1.96 19.62
C THR A 109 -0.34 1.72 19.02
N ILE A 110 0.57 2.67 19.22
CA ILE A 110 1.99 2.49 18.90
C ILE A 110 2.80 2.59 20.19
N GLN A 111 3.65 1.59 20.42
CA GLN A 111 4.47 1.46 21.61
C GLN A 111 5.93 1.21 21.23
N VAL A 112 6.85 1.73 22.03
CA VAL A 112 8.29 1.47 21.94
C VAL A 112 8.75 0.83 23.24
N THR A 113 9.46 -0.30 23.18
CA THR A 113 10.05 -0.91 24.37
C THR A 113 11.38 -0.21 24.68
N GLY A 114 11.33 0.93 25.36
CA GLY A 114 12.51 1.72 25.70
C GLY A 114 12.21 3.20 25.80
N ASN A 115 13.26 4.02 25.82
CA ASN A 115 13.17 5.48 25.89
C ASN A 115 13.63 6.17 24.59
N ALA A 116 13.42 5.48 23.46
CA ALA A 116 13.73 6.00 22.14
C ALA A 116 12.57 6.85 21.62
N ASN A 117 12.91 7.92 20.90
CA ASN A 117 11.93 8.72 20.16
C ASN A 117 11.49 7.95 18.90
N LEU A 118 10.22 8.03 18.54
CA LEU A 118 9.72 7.46 17.28
C LEU A 118 9.29 8.57 16.33
N LEU A 119 9.83 8.53 15.11
CA LEU A 119 9.40 9.38 14.01
C LEU A 119 8.95 8.47 12.85
N LEU A 120 7.71 8.67 12.41
CA LEU A 120 7.13 7.98 11.26
C LEU A 120 6.85 8.98 10.14
N MET A 121 7.35 8.69 8.95
CA MET A 121 7.15 9.51 7.75
C MET A 121 6.44 8.69 6.68
N ASN A 122 5.38 9.24 6.10
CA ASN A 122 4.72 8.68 4.93
C ASN A 122 4.72 9.76 3.83
N PRO A 123 5.82 9.88 3.06
CA PRO A 123 5.86 10.84 1.97
C PRO A 123 4.87 10.44 0.87
N PRO A 124 4.20 11.41 0.20
CA PRO A 124 3.49 11.11 -1.03
C PRO A 124 4.48 10.52 -2.03
N GLY A 125 4.16 9.35 -2.59
CA GLY A 125 5.09 8.55 -3.38
C GLY A 125 5.75 9.37 -4.49
N LEU A 126 7.09 9.39 -4.52
CA LEU A 126 7.81 9.68 -5.76
C LEU A 126 7.62 8.46 -6.68
N PHE A 127 6.75 8.60 -7.69
CA PHE A 127 6.62 7.62 -8.76
C PHE A 127 8.01 7.43 -9.38
N SER A 128 8.65 6.31 -9.07
CA SER A 128 9.88 5.90 -9.74
C SER A 128 9.47 5.33 -11.10
N ASP A 129 9.15 6.21 -12.05
CA ASP A 129 9.13 5.81 -13.45
C ASP A 129 10.55 5.38 -13.79
N LYS A 130 10.68 4.12 -14.19
CA LYS A 130 11.96 3.46 -14.36
C LYS A 130 12.63 4.11 -15.57
N MET A 131 13.45 5.14 -15.36
CA MET A 131 14.33 5.69 -16.40
C MET A 131 15.19 4.55 -16.92
N ARG A 132 14.84 4.05 -18.11
CA ARG A 132 15.69 3.17 -18.89
C ARG A 132 16.73 4.08 -19.55
N VAL A 133 17.97 3.97 -19.11
CA VAL A 133 19.13 4.43 -19.88
C VAL A 133 19.44 3.36 -20.93
#